data_AF-A0A6L5G1D6-F1
#
_entry.id   AF-A0A6L5G1D6-F1
#
_cell.length_a   1.000
_cell.length_b   1.000
_cell.length_c   1.000
_cell.angle_alpha   90.00
_cell.angle_beta   90.00
_cell.angle_gamma   90.00
#
_symmetry.space_group_name_H-M   'P 1'
#
loop_
_entity.id
_entity.type
_entity.pdbx_description
1 polymer ?
#
loop_
_entity_poly.entity_id
_entity_poly.type
_entity_poly.pdbx_seq_one_letter_code
_entity_poly.pdbx_strand_id
1 'polypeptide(L)'
;MKADAHGSGYKAFETLEEARKDPDAVAVFEGDDGGQIYAVVPVSQIACSESARDQLLADLDQFSWDDPDMRRIYYEHRPVGTGIAGGMGGGRSTGDLWLHPDFENLRLRPNVLGVLKGERRTLR
;
A
#
# COMPACT_ATOMS: atom_id res chain seq x y z
N MET A 1 -16.48 9.87 1.66
CA MET A 1 -16.15 9.73 3.09
C MET A 1 -17.03 8.64 3.69
N LYS A 2 -16.50 7.43 3.90
CA LYS A 2 -17.18 6.35 4.64
C LYS A 2 -16.40 6.20 5.94
N ALA A 3 -17.00 6.60 7.04
CA ALA A 3 -16.45 6.41 8.38
C ALA A 3 -16.72 4.97 8.83
N ASP A 4 -15.70 4.29 9.34
CA ASP A 4 -15.86 3.00 10.02
C ASP A 4 -16.62 3.20 11.34
N ALA A 5 -17.69 2.43 11.53
CA ALA A 5 -18.58 2.49 12.70
C ALA A 5 -18.00 1.82 13.97
N HIS A 6 -16.68 1.68 14.08
CA HIS A 6 -15.99 0.97 15.17
C HIS A 6 -14.87 1.83 15.79
N GLY A 7 -15.25 2.96 16.40
CA GLY A 7 -14.56 3.57 17.56
C GLY A 7 -13.15 4.15 17.40
N SER A 8 -12.34 3.72 16.44
CA SER A 8 -11.07 4.37 16.08
C SER A 8 -11.36 5.36 14.95
N GLY A 9 -11.23 6.66 15.22
CA GLY A 9 -11.44 7.68 14.19
C GLY A 9 -10.51 7.46 13.00
N TYR A 10 -11.07 7.49 11.79
CA TYR A 10 -10.28 7.50 10.57
C TYR A 10 -9.30 8.68 10.61
N LYS A 11 -8.01 8.38 10.39
CA LYS A 11 -6.93 9.37 10.36
C LYS A 11 -6.08 9.11 9.13
N ALA A 12 -6.15 10.02 8.18
CA ALA A 12 -5.27 10.04 7.00
C ALA A 12 -4.13 11.03 7.21
N PHE A 13 -3.03 10.81 6.48
CA PHE A 13 -1.88 11.71 6.44
C PHE A 13 -1.65 12.19 5.02
N GLU A 14 -1.22 13.44 4.87
CA GLU A 14 -0.98 14.03 3.55
C GLU A 14 0.36 13.56 2.96
N THR A 15 1.34 13.28 3.81
CA THR A 15 2.70 12.93 3.39
C THR A 15 3.24 11.71 4.13
N LEU A 16 4.23 11.05 3.52
CA LEU A 16 4.94 9.95 4.16
C LEU A 16 5.63 10.43 5.45
N GLU A 17 6.20 11.63 5.45
CA GLU A 17 6.91 12.24 6.58
C GLU A 17 5.97 12.49 7.77
N GLU A 18 4.73 12.87 7.50
CA GLU A 18 3.70 13.00 8.54
C GLU A 18 3.31 11.63 9.09
N ALA A 19 3.04 10.68 8.19
CA ALA A 19 2.66 9.32 8.55
C ALA A 19 3.73 8.61 9.39
N ARG A 20 5.03 8.87 9.13
CA ARG A 20 6.15 8.30 9.90
C ARG A 20 6.13 8.59 11.40
N LYS A 21 5.38 9.60 11.85
CA LYS A 21 5.26 9.97 13.27
C LYS A 21 4.29 9.06 14.02
N ASP A 22 3.50 8.25 13.30
CA ASP A 22 2.53 7.34 13.85
C ASP A 22 3.02 5.89 13.66
N PRO A 23 3.22 5.13 14.76
CA PRO A 23 3.77 3.77 14.67
C PRO A 23 2.83 2.77 13.96
N ASP A 24 1.54 3.09 13.86
CA ASP A 24 0.52 2.27 13.21
C ASP A 24 0.16 2.81 11.80
N ALA A 25 0.91 3.80 11.29
CA ALA A 25 0.67 4.28 9.94
C ALA A 25 1.09 3.24 8.89
N VAL A 26 0.23 3.09 7.89
CA VAL A 26 0.47 2.27 6.70
C VAL A 26 0.41 3.13 5.45
N ALA A 27 1.19 2.75 4.43
CA ALA A 27 0.98 3.15 3.07
C ALA A 27 0.12 2.10 2.37
N VAL A 28 -0.90 2.54 1.67
CA VAL A 28 -1.79 1.69 0.90
C VAL A 28 -1.59 2.00 -0.58
N PHE A 29 -1.29 0.95 -1.35
CA PHE A 29 -1.16 1.00 -2.80
C PHE A 29 -2.46 0.44 -3.38
N GLU A 30 -3.12 1.22 -4.22
CA GLU A 30 -4.44 0.90 -4.75
C GLU A 30 -4.50 1.24 -6.24
N GLY A 31 -5.33 0.51 -6.98
CA GLY A 31 -5.77 0.90 -8.32
C GLY A 31 -7.19 0.46 -8.62
N ASP A 32 -7.64 0.70 -9.85
CA ASP A 32 -9.02 0.55 -10.33
C ASP A 32 -10.06 1.46 -9.64
N ASP A 33 -11.20 1.68 -10.31
CA ASP A 33 -12.34 2.45 -9.80
C ASP A 33 -13.02 1.75 -8.60
N GLY A 34 -12.93 0.42 -8.53
CA GLY A 34 -13.36 -0.38 -7.38
C GLY A 34 -12.39 -0.34 -6.19
N GLY A 35 -11.19 0.24 -6.36
CA GLY A 35 -10.22 0.42 -5.29
C GLY A 35 -9.54 -0.87 -4.84
N GLN A 36 -9.07 -1.69 -5.78
CA GLN A 36 -8.32 -2.89 -5.44
C GLN A 36 -7.05 -2.53 -4.68
N ILE A 37 -6.89 -3.09 -3.49
CA ILE A 37 -5.67 -2.91 -2.70
C ILE A 37 -4.59 -3.84 -3.22
N TYR A 38 -3.50 -3.26 -3.74
CA TYR A 38 -2.34 -3.99 -4.21
C TYR A 38 -1.41 -4.40 -3.08
N ALA A 39 -1.13 -3.46 -2.17
CA ALA A 39 -0.25 -3.68 -1.04
C ALA A 39 -0.62 -2.77 0.14
N VAL A 40 -0.36 -3.26 1.35
CA VAL A 40 -0.42 -2.48 2.60
C VAL A 40 0.92 -2.65 3.29
N VAL A 41 1.61 -1.54 3.54
CA VAL A 41 2.98 -1.53 4.04
C VAL A 41 3.08 -0.65 5.27
N PRO A 42 3.62 -1.13 6.40
CA PRO A 42 3.95 -0.24 7.51
C PRO A 42 4.90 0.87 7.04
N VAL A 43 4.57 2.13 7.31
CA VAL A 43 5.35 3.29 6.85
C VAL A 43 6.80 3.23 7.35
N SER A 44 7.02 2.64 8.53
CA SER A 44 8.34 2.40 9.11
C SER A 44 9.26 1.51 8.25
N GLN A 45 8.69 0.67 7.37
CA GLN A 45 9.45 -0.21 6.48
C GLN A 45 9.79 0.42 5.12
N ILE A 46 9.24 1.60 4.82
CA ILE A 46 9.50 2.31 3.56
C ILE A 46 10.79 3.10 3.73
N ALA A 47 11.81 2.77 2.95
CA ALA A 47 13.10 3.47 2.91
C ALA A 47 13.43 4.00 1.50
N CYS A 48 12.63 3.68 0.49
CA CYS A 48 12.84 4.13 -0.87
C CYS A 48 12.44 5.59 -1.11
N SER A 49 12.89 6.14 -2.24
CA SER A 49 12.47 7.46 -2.70
C SER A 49 11.02 7.43 -3.17
N GLU A 50 10.39 8.60 -3.17
CA GLU A 50 9.07 8.81 -3.77
C GLU A 50 9.01 8.29 -5.22
N SER A 51 9.99 8.63 -6.04
CA SER A 51 10.05 8.15 -7.43
C SER A 51 10.09 6.61 -7.56
N ALA A 52 10.77 5.91 -6.66
CA ALA A 52 10.81 4.45 -6.66
C ALA A 52 9.49 3.85 -6.18
N ARG A 53 8.82 4.51 -5.24
CA ARG A 53 7.49 4.14 -4.75
C ARG A 53 6.42 4.33 -5.83
N ASP A 54 6.47 5.43 -6.56
CA ASP A 54 5.55 5.70 -7.67
C ASP A 54 5.77 4.73 -8.82
N GLN A 55 7.03 4.38 -9.10
CA GLN A 55 7.36 3.34 -10.07
C GLN A 55 6.91 1.95 -9.61
N LEU A 56 7.02 1.63 -8.31
CA LEU A 56 6.49 0.37 -7.76
C LEU A 56 4.98 0.27 -7.97
N LEU A 57 4.23 1.35 -7.71
CA LEU A 57 2.80 1.41 -7.98
C LEU A 57 2.52 1.17 -9.46
N ALA A 58 3.26 1.82 -10.35
CA ALA A 58 3.12 1.64 -11.79
C ALA A 58 3.43 0.21 -12.25
N ASP A 59 4.47 -0.42 -11.68
CA ASP A 59 4.84 -1.79 -12.00
C ASP A 59 3.77 -2.79 -11.54
N LEU A 60 3.19 -2.61 -10.34
CA LEU A 60 2.11 -3.45 -9.83
C LEU A 60 0.83 -3.31 -10.68
N ASP A 61 0.50 -2.07 -11.04
CA ASP A 61 -0.68 -1.75 -11.83
C ASP A 61 -0.67 -2.41 -13.21
N GLN A 62 0.51 -2.50 -13.86
CA GLN A 62 0.69 -3.22 -15.13
C GLN A 62 0.38 -4.72 -15.06
N PHE A 63 0.41 -5.34 -13.87
CA PHE A 63 0.03 -6.74 -13.69
C PHE A 63 -1.46 -6.92 -13.38
N SER A 64 -2.20 -5.84 -13.10
CA SER A 64 -3.63 -5.86 -12.76
C SER A 64 -4.47 -5.16 -13.82
N TRP A 65 -4.60 -3.84 -13.74
CA TRP A 65 -5.55 -3.06 -14.54
C TRP A 65 -4.90 -2.28 -15.68
N ASP A 66 -3.59 -1.97 -15.56
CA ASP A 66 -2.86 -1.11 -16.49
C ASP A 66 -3.59 0.23 -16.73
N ASP A 67 -4.04 0.85 -15.63
CA ASP A 67 -4.78 2.12 -15.60
C ASP A 67 -4.04 3.17 -14.74
N PRO A 68 -3.17 3.98 -15.37
CA PRO A 68 -2.38 4.99 -14.68
C PRO A 68 -3.19 6.09 -13.98
N ASP A 69 -4.44 6.31 -14.37
CA ASP A 69 -5.28 7.39 -13.83
C ASP A 69 -6.00 6.96 -12.55
N MET A 70 -6.18 5.66 -12.34
CA MET A 70 -6.90 5.11 -11.18
C MET A 70 -5.98 4.65 -10.05
N ARG A 71 -4.67 4.54 -10.30
CA ARG A 71 -3.71 4.14 -9.27
C ARG A 71 -3.39 5.28 -8.31
N ARG A 72 -3.28 4.97 -7.02
CA ARG A 72 -2.89 5.93 -5.98
C ARG A 72 -2.16 5.28 -4.82
N ILE A 73 -1.37 6.10 -4.14
CA ILE A 73 -0.82 5.80 -2.82
C ILE A 73 -1.43 6.78 -1.82
N TYR A 74 -1.90 6.27 -0.70
CA TYR A 74 -2.35 7.08 0.42
C TYR A 74 -1.83 6.52 1.74
N TYR A 75 -1.86 7.36 2.76
CA TYR A 75 -1.36 7.03 4.09
C TYR A 75 -2.48 7.18 5.11
N GLU A 76 -2.62 6.19 5.98
CA GLU A 76 -3.60 6.22 7.05
C GLU A 76 -3.11 5.48 8.28
N HIS A 77 -3.67 5.83 9.44
CA HIS A 77 -3.48 5.10 10.67
C HIS A 77 -4.29 3.80 10.61
N ARG A 78 -3.62 2.65 10.64
CA ARG A 78 -4.26 1.33 10.69
C ARG A 78 -3.53 0.38 11.64
N PRO A 79 -4.07 0.18 12.86
CA PRO A 79 -3.52 -0.78 13.80
C PRO A 79 -3.40 -2.17 13.21
N VAL A 80 -2.37 -2.90 13.63
CA VAL A 80 -2.14 -4.29 13.20
C VAL A 80 -3.36 -5.15 13.51
N GLY A 81 -3.74 -6.01 12.57
CA GLY A 81 -4.90 -6.89 12.64
C GLY A 81 -6.16 -6.30 11.99
N THR A 82 -6.18 -5.00 11.69
CA THR A 82 -7.33 -4.35 11.03
C THR A 82 -7.35 -4.57 9.52
N GLY A 83 -8.57 -4.59 8.96
CA GLY A 83 -8.78 -4.64 7.51
C GLY A 83 -8.83 -3.24 6.91
N ILE A 84 -8.52 -3.16 5.61
CA ILE A 84 -8.66 -1.96 4.78
C ILE A 84 -9.69 -2.30 3.72
N ALA A 85 -10.77 -1.52 3.67
CA ALA A 85 -11.82 -1.73 2.69
C ALA A 85 -11.30 -1.37 1.29
N GLY A 86 -11.67 -2.17 0.30
CA GLY A 86 -11.30 -1.97 -1.11
C GLY A 86 -11.86 -3.09 -1.98
N GLY A 87 -11.71 -2.95 -3.30
CA GLY A 87 -12.08 -3.94 -4.30
C GLY A 87 -11.35 -5.28 -4.11
N MET A 88 -11.90 -6.35 -4.70
CA MET A 88 -11.30 -7.70 -4.69
C MET A 88 -11.02 -8.29 -3.29
N GLY A 89 -11.73 -7.82 -2.25
CA GLY A 89 -11.58 -8.31 -0.87
C GLY A 89 -10.75 -7.40 0.03
N GLY A 90 -10.25 -6.27 -0.47
CA GLY A 90 -9.54 -5.26 0.31
C GLY A 90 -8.13 -5.67 0.71
N GLY A 91 -7.61 -5.02 1.75
CA GLY A 91 -6.27 -5.25 2.31
C GLY A 91 -6.27 -5.48 3.81
N ARG A 92 -5.07 -5.70 4.38
CA ARG A 92 -4.93 -5.90 5.83
C ARG A 92 -3.65 -5.27 6.36
N SER A 93 -3.75 -4.57 7.49
CA SER A 93 -2.58 -4.19 8.28
C SER A 93 -2.09 -5.41 9.05
N THR A 94 -0.91 -5.92 8.72
CA THR A 94 -0.36 -7.15 9.33
C THR A 94 0.84 -6.90 10.24
N GLY A 95 1.31 -5.65 10.33
CA GLY A 95 2.60 -5.31 10.95
C GLY A 95 3.80 -5.58 10.03
N ASP A 96 3.57 -6.18 8.87
CA ASP A 96 4.52 -6.37 7.78
C ASP A 96 3.85 -6.08 6.43
N LEU A 97 4.58 -6.19 5.32
CA LEU A 97 4.04 -6.12 3.97
C LEU A 97 2.90 -7.14 3.81
N TRP A 98 1.69 -6.64 3.67
CA TRP A 98 0.60 -7.37 3.05
C TRP A 98 0.59 -7.09 1.55
N LEU A 99 0.53 -8.14 0.75
CA LEU A 99 0.53 -8.08 -0.70
C LEU A 99 -0.69 -8.83 -1.21
N HIS A 100 -1.38 -8.30 -2.22
CA HIS A 100 -2.56 -8.94 -2.79
C HIS A 100 -2.22 -10.37 -3.26
N PRO A 101 -3.09 -11.38 -3.03
CA PRO A 101 -2.81 -12.77 -3.36
C PRO A 101 -2.36 -13.02 -4.80
N ASP A 102 -2.86 -12.25 -5.76
CA ASP A 102 -2.45 -12.39 -7.17
C ASP A 102 -0.95 -12.09 -7.36
N PHE A 103 -0.42 -11.07 -6.70
CA PHE A 103 1.02 -10.75 -6.76
C PHE A 103 1.87 -11.73 -5.96
N GLU A 104 1.32 -12.33 -4.90
CA GLU A 104 1.95 -13.44 -4.18
C GLU A 104 2.08 -14.68 -5.07
N ASN A 105 1.03 -15.00 -5.83
CA ASN A 105 1.04 -16.10 -6.80
C ASN A 105 2.07 -15.88 -7.92
N LEU A 106 2.28 -14.62 -8.31
CA LEU A 106 3.35 -14.21 -9.23
C LEU A 106 4.75 -14.13 -8.57
N ARG A 107 4.85 -14.42 -7.27
CA ARG A 107 6.09 -14.41 -6.47
C ARG A 107 6.81 -13.05 -6.46
N LEU A 108 6.05 -11.94 -6.49
CA LEU A 108 6.61 -10.59 -6.55
C LEU A 108 7.12 -10.08 -5.21
N ARG A 109 6.73 -10.71 -4.08
CA ARG A 109 7.06 -10.26 -2.73
C ARG A 109 8.54 -9.88 -2.50
N PRO A 110 9.55 -10.69 -2.90
CA PRO A 110 10.95 -10.30 -2.71
C PRO A 110 11.33 -9.02 -3.47
N ASN A 111 10.80 -8.83 -4.68
CA ASN A 111 11.08 -7.64 -5.48
C ASN A 111 10.37 -6.41 -4.90
N VAL A 112 9.11 -6.56 -4.47
CA VAL A 112 8.36 -5.50 -3.79
C VAL A 112 9.10 -5.04 -2.53
N LEU A 113 9.54 -5.98 -1.69
CA LEU A 113 10.33 -5.67 -0.50
C LEU A 113 11.65 -4.97 -0.85
N GLY A 114 12.36 -5.45 -1.87
CA GLY A 114 13.60 -4.83 -2.33
C GLY A 114 13.40 -3.39 -2.79
N VAL A 115 12.31 -3.09 -3.49
CA VAL A 115 11.98 -1.70 -3.86
C VAL A 115 11.63 -0.89 -2.62
N LEU A 116 10.77 -1.37 -1.72
CA LEU A 116 10.36 -0.65 -0.50
C LEU A 116 11.55 -0.30 0.40
N LYS A 117 12.54 -1.19 0.50
CA LYS A 117 13.78 -0.99 1.27
C LYS A 117 14.80 -0.11 0.56
N GLY A 118 14.55 0.31 -0.68
CA GLY A 118 15.50 1.07 -1.49
C GLY A 118 16.68 0.26 -2.02
N GLU A 119 16.61 -1.08 -1.92
CA GLU A 119 17.62 -2.01 -2.45
C GLU A 119 17.52 -2.15 -3.98
N ARG A 120 16.35 -1.80 -4.53
CA ARG A 120 16.05 -1.78 -5.97
C ARG A 120 15.27 -0.54 -6.36
N ARG A 121 15.31 -0.20 -7.65
CA ARG A 121 14.54 0.92 -8.22
C ARG A 121 13.20 0.51 -8.82
N THR A 122 13.05 -0.75 -9.24
CA THR A 122 11.88 -1.29 -9.98
C THR A 122 11.64 -2.76 -9.65
N LEU A 123 10.44 -3.27 -9.95
CA LEU A 123 10.12 -4.70 -9.87
C LEU A 123 10.78 -5.54 -10.96
N ARG A 124 11.12 -4.91 -12.09
CA ARG A 124 11.91 -5.48 -13.20
C ARG A 124 13.39 -5.48 -12.87
#